data_AF-A0A7C1MLN2-F1
#
_entry.id   AF-A0A7C1MLN2-F1
#
_cell.length_a   1.000
_cell.length_b   1.000
_cell.length_c   1.000
_cell.angle_alpha   90.00
_cell.angle_beta   90.00
_cell.angle_gamma   90.00
#
_symmetry.space_group_name_H-M   'P 1'
#
loop_
_entity.id
_entity.type
_entity.pdbx_description
1 polymer ?
#
loop_
_entity_poly.entity_id
_entity_poly.type
_entity_poly.pdbx_seq_one_letter_code
_entity_poly.pdbx_strand_id
1 'polypeptide(L)'
;MKRITKYFFEGLLVLVPLVATIYVIYAVFTKIDSIFKFSIPGMGFLVTVLIITVVGFISSNFITKRLVKLVDTIFTKLPLTKMIYTSIKDLIGAFVGDKKSFDKPVL
;
A
#
# COMPACT_ATOMS: atom_id res chain seq x y z
N MET A 1 3.14 20.40 -28.82
CA MET A 1 2.24 20.13 -27.66
C MET A 1 2.26 18.67 -27.21
N LYS A 2 2.07 17.67 -28.10
CA LYS A 2 2.03 16.24 -27.73
C LYS A 2 3.27 15.68 -27.00
N ARG A 3 4.47 16.24 -27.25
CA ARG A 3 5.71 15.82 -26.56
C ARG A 3 5.80 16.35 -25.11
N ILE A 4 5.37 17.59 -24.88
CA ILE A 4 5.39 18.21 -23.54
C ILE A 4 4.39 17.51 -22.62
N THR A 5 3.18 17.24 -23.12
CA THR A 5 2.16 16.50 -22.37
C THR A 5 2.65 15.11 -22.04
N LYS A 6 3.31 14.40 -22.98
CA LYS A 6 3.89 13.08 -22.74
C LYS A 6 4.90 13.10 -21.57
N TYR A 7 5.88 14.02 -21.60
CA TYR A 7 6.86 14.13 -20.51
C TYR A 7 6.23 14.53 -19.16
N PHE A 8 5.18 15.37 -19.17
CA PHE A 8 4.43 15.69 -17.96
C PHE A 8 3.76 14.45 -17.35
N PHE A 9 3.06 13.66 -18.16
CA PHE A 9 2.40 12.43 -17.67
C PHE A 9 3.41 11.37 -17.23
N GLU A 10 4.54 11.23 -17.94
CA GLU A 10 5.64 10.33 -17.53
C GLU A 10 6.23 10.76 -16.18
N GLY A 11 6.52 12.05 -16.01
CA GLY A 11 7.02 12.59 -14.74
C GLY A 11 6.00 12.47 -13.61
N LEU A 12 4.72 12.72 -13.89
CA LEU A 12 3.63 12.56 -12.92
C LEU A 12 3.52 11.11 -12.46
N LEU A 13 3.55 10.14 -13.37
CA LEU A 13 3.47 8.72 -13.04
C LEU A 13 4.60 8.27 -12.10
N VAL A 14 5.81 8.82 -12.24
CA VAL A 14 6.95 8.53 -11.35
C VAL A 14 6.81 9.27 -10.01
N LEU A 15 6.28 10.49 -10.01
CA LEU A 15 6.11 11.29 -8.80
C LEU A 15 4.98 10.79 -7.90
N VAL A 16 3.89 10.27 -8.46
CA VAL A 16 2.73 9.75 -7.71
C VAL A 16 3.13 8.78 -6.58
N PRO A 17 3.88 7.69 -6.81
CA PRO A 17 4.27 6.78 -5.75
C PRO A 17 5.19 7.44 -4.70
N LEU A 18 6.07 8.35 -5.11
CA LEU A 18 6.95 9.08 -4.18
C LEU A 18 6.14 10.00 -3.26
N VAL A 19 5.26 10.82 -3.82
CA VAL A 19 4.40 11.72 -3.03
C VAL A 19 3.46 10.92 -2.13
N ALA A 20 2.90 9.81 -2.63
CA ALA A 20 2.04 8.93 -1.85
C ALA A 20 2.77 8.35 -0.62
N THR A 21 4.02 7.86 -0.79
CA THR A 21 4.80 7.32 0.34
C THR A 21 5.10 8.39 1.39
N ILE A 22 5.55 9.57 0.98
CA ILE A 22 5.81 10.71 1.89
C ILE A 22 4.53 11.11 2.63
N TYR A 23 3.41 11.21 1.91
CA TYR A 23 2.12 11.56 2.48
C TYR A 23 1.65 10.55 3.51
N VAL A 24 1.75 9.25 3.21
CA VAL A 24 1.35 8.18 4.14
C VAL A 24 2.21 8.23 5.41
N ILE A 25 3.53 8.39 5.28
CA ILE A 25 4.42 8.51 6.45
C ILE A 25 4.02 9.72 7.31
N TYR A 26 3.79 10.88 6.68
CA TYR A 26 3.36 12.09 7.39
C TYR A 26 1.99 11.92 8.08
N ALA A 27 1.03 11.28 7.41
CA ALA A 27 -0.29 11.01 7.97
C ALA A 27 -0.21 10.07 9.19
N VAL A 28 0.57 9.00 9.10
CA VAL A 28 0.78 8.08 10.23
C VAL A 28 1.48 8.79 11.38
N PHE A 29 2.55 9.53 11.09
CA PHE A 29 3.31 10.28 12.08
C PHE A 29 2.42 11.26 12.85
N THR A 30 1.66 12.11 12.15
CA THR A 30 0.78 13.11 12.78
C THR A 30 -0.34 12.49 13.60
N LYS A 31 -0.91 11.36 13.17
CA LYS A 31 -1.92 10.63 13.95
C LYS A 31 -1.35 10.08 15.24
N ILE A 32 -0.17 9.46 15.19
CA ILE A 32 0.50 8.93 16.38
C ILE A 32 0.87 10.08 17.32
N ASP A 33 1.50 11.13 16.80
CA ASP A 33 1.93 12.27 17.61
C ASP A 33 0.75 12.94 18.32
N SER A 34 -0.39 13.08 17.63
CA SER A 34 -1.62 13.60 18.21
C SER A 34 -2.21 12.70 19.31
N ILE A 35 -2.07 11.37 19.21
CA ILE A 35 -2.60 10.43 20.21
C ILE A 35 -1.72 10.39 21.45
N PHE A 36 -0.40 10.35 21.27
CA PHE A 36 0.55 10.12 22.35
C PHE A 36 1.17 11.39 22.93
N LYS A 37 0.99 12.56 22.30
CA LYS A 37 1.50 13.88 22.73
C LYS A 37 2.94 13.80 23.25
N PHE A 38 3.85 13.27 22.42
CA PHE A 38 5.22 13.04 22.86
C PHE A 38 5.93 14.35 23.21
N SER A 39 6.58 14.39 24.37
CA SER A 39 7.38 15.55 24.79
C SER A 39 8.77 15.60 24.14
N ILE A 40 9.21 14.49 23.53
CA ILE A 40 10.54 14.36 22.93
C ILE A 40 10.41 14.52 21.41
N PRO A 41 11.05 15.54 20.80
CA PRO A 41 11.04 15.71 19.35
C PRO A 41 11.70 14.50 18.67
N GLY A 42 11.04 13.94 17.65
CA GLY A 42 11.53 12.78 16.90
C GLY A 42 11.03 11.41 17.39
N MET A 43 10.39 11.33 18.57
CA MET A 43 9.85 10.05 19.08
C MET A 43 8.76 9.48 18.17
N GLY A 44 7.90 10.34 17.62
CA GLY A 44 6.87 9.92 16.66
C GLY A 44 7.44 9.23 15.43
N PHE A 45 8.65 9.57 15.00
CA PHE A 45 9.28 8.98 13.81
C PHE A 45 9.73 7.55 14.11
N LEU A 46 10.41 7.34 15.25
CA LEU A 46 10.81 6.00 15.70
C LEU A 46 9.60 5.08 15.88
N VAL A 47 8.53 5.58 16.50
CA VAL A 47 7.28 4.81 16.68
C VAL A 47 6.63 4.49 15.34
N THR A 48 6.62 5.44 14.40
CA THR A 48 6.10 5.22 13.04
C THR A 48 6.87 4.11 12.31
N VAL A 49 8.20 4.18 12.33
CA VAL A 49 9.06 3.15 11.73
C VAL A 49 8.78 1.78 12.36
N LEU A 50 8.75 1.72 13.70
CA LEU A 50 8.49 0.48 14.43
C LEU A 50 7.11 -0.11 14.07
N ILE A 51 6.07 0.71 14.01
CA ILE A 51 4.72 0.26 13.61
C ILE A 51 4.71 -0.26 12.18
N ILE A 52 5.30 0.46 11.23
CA ILE A 52 5.36 0.02 9.82
C ILE A 52 6.11 -1.32 9.72
N THR A 53 7.23 -1.48 10.43
CA THR A 53 7.98 -2.74 10.48
C THR A 53 7.16 -3.87 11.10
N VAL A 54 6.47 -3.63 12.22
CA VAL A 54 5.61 -4.63 12.87
C VAL A 54 4.45 -5.03 11.96
N VAL A 55 3.81 -4.08 11.28
CA VAL A 55 2.75 -4.37 10.30
C VAL A 55 3.30 -5.22 9.15
N GLY A 56 4.48 -4.89 8.63
CA GLY A 56 5.15 -5.69 7.61
C GLY A 56 5.48 -7.11 8.06
N PHE A 57 5.99 -7.26 9.29
CA PHE A 57 6.27 -8.56 9.91
C PHE A 57 5.00 -9.37 10.14
N ILE A 58 3.92 -8.75 10.60
CA ILE A 58 2.62 -9.40 10.75
C ILE A 58 2.14 -9.85 9.36
N SER A 59 2.24 -9.01 8.33
CA SER A 59 1.83 -9.32 6.95
C SER A 59 2.48 -10.60 6.39
N SER A 60 3.73 -10.88 6.75
CA SER A 60 4.44 -12.08 6.28
C SER A 60 4.02 -13.37 7.01
N ASN A 61 3.32 -13.27 8.14
CA ASN A 61 2.97 -14.41 8.98
C ASN A 61 1.73 -15.17 8.47
N PHE A 62 1.69 -16.48 8.71
CA PHE A 62 0.60 -17.36 8.25
C PHE A 62 -0.78 -17.00 8.83
N ILE A 63 -0.80 -16.48 10.07
CA ILE A 63 -2.01 -16.00 10.74
C ILE A 63 -2.66 -14.86 9.94
N THR A 64 -1.85 -13.94 9.43
CA THR A 64 -2.32 -12.78 8.67
C THR A 64 -2.92 -13.20 7.34
N LYS A 65 -2.35 -14.20 6.67
CA LYS A 65 -2.96 -14.78 5.45
C LYS A 65 -4.36 -15.34 5.71
N ARG A 66 -4.64 -15.89 6.91
CA ARG A 66 -6.00 -16.35 7.28
C ARG A 66 -6.94 -15.17 7.56
N LEU A 67 -6.49 -14.15 8.28
CA LEU A 67 -7.28 -12.94 8.55
C LEU A 67 -7.65 -12.19 7.27
N VAL A 68 -6.69 -12.00 6.37
CA VAL A 68 -6.91 -11.34 5.07
C VAL A 68 -7.95 -12.12 4.24
N LYS A 69 -7.92 -13.45 4.25
CA LYS A 69 -8.95 -14.28 3.58
C LYS A 69 -10.35 -14.11 4.18
N LEU A 70 -10.47 -13.94 5.49
CA LEU A 70 -11.75 -13.69 6.14
C LEU A 70 -12.32 -12.32 5.71
N VAL A 71 -11.46 -11.30 5.71
CA VAL A 71 -11.82 -9.96 5.21
C VAL A 71 -12.22 -10.01 3.74
N ASP A 72 -11.42 -10.65 2.88
CA ASP A 72 -11.76 -10.88 1.47
C ASP A 72 -13.17 -11.48 1.33
N THR A 73 -13.48 -12.52 2.12
CA THR A 73 -14.78 -13.20 2.07
C THR A 73 -15.93 -12.29 2.49
N ILE A 74 -15.73 -11.46 3.51
CA ILE A 74 -16.76 -10.52 4.00
C ILE A 74 -17.05 -9.46 2.93
N PHE A 75 -16.01 -8.83 2.37
CA PHE A 75 -16.16 -7.75 1.40
C PHE A 75 -16.67 -8.22 0.04
N THR A 76 -16.45 -9.49 -0.31
CA THR A 76 -16.90 -10.08 -1.58
C THR A 76 -18.34 -10.62 -1.55
N LYS A 77 -19.01 -10.63 -0.39
CA LYS A 77 -20.40 -11.11 -0.25
C LYS A 77 -21.44 -10.18 -0.88
N LEU A 78 -21.21 -8.87 -0.91
CA LEU A 78 -22.13 -7.92 -1.53
C LEU A 78 -21.59 -7.48 -2.91
N PRO A 79 -22.43 -7.44 -3.96
CA PRO A 79 -21.97 -7.21 -5.33
C PRO A 79 -21.29 -5.84 -5.51
N LEU A 80 -21.78 -4.79 -4.84
CA LEU A 80 -21.20 -3.45 -4.93
C LEU A 80 -19.83 -3.37 -4.24
N THR A 81 -19.71 -3.86 -3.00
CA THR A 81 -18.44 -3.82 -2.26
C THR A 81 -17.39 -4.73 -2.91
N LYS A 82 -17.82 -5.86 -3.49
CA LYS A 82 -16.96 -6.76 -4.25
C LYS A 82 -16.26 -6.01 -5.38
N MET A 83 -16.99 -5.29 -6.23
CA MET A 83 -16.41 -4.59 -7.39
C MET A 83 -15.35 -3.56 -6.98
N ILE A 84 -15.62 -2.77 -5.94
CA ILE A 84 -14.67 -1.76 -5.45
C ILE A 84 -13.44 -2.43 -4.84
N TYR A 85 -13.66 -3.40 -3.95
CA TYR A 85 -12.60 -4.09 -3.24
C TYR A 85 -11.67 -4.85 -4.18
N THR A 86 -12.21 -5.64 -5.12
CA THR A 86 -11.40 -6.39 -6.07
C THR A 86 -10.65 -5.48 -7.03
N SER A 87 -11.27 -4.40 -7.52
CA SER A 87 -10.57 -3.46 -8.41
C SER A 87 -9.37 -2.81 -7.73
N ILE A 88 -9.52 -2.37 -6.48
CA ILE A 88 -8.41 -1.80 -5.70
C ILE A 88 -7.33 -2.86 -5.46
N LYS A 89 -7.73 -4.08 -5.08
CA LYS A 89 -6.81 -5.20 -4.84
C LYS A 89 -6.03 -5.59 -6.10
N ASP A 90 -6.68 -5.62 -7.25
CA ASP A 90 -6.07 -5.94 -8.54
C ASP A 90 -5.09 -4.85 -8.98
N LEU A 91 -5.45 -3.57 -8.80
CA LEU A 91 -4.54 -2.45 -9.04
C LEU A 91 -3.30 -2.57 -8.16
N ILE A 92 -3.47 -2.73 -6.84
CA ILE A 92 -2.34 -2.90 -5.91
C ILE A 92 -1.52 -4.14 -6.29
N GLY A 93 -2.17 -5.26 -6.61
CA GLY A 93 -1.52 -6.50 -7.03
C GLY A 93 -0.71 -6.35 -8.32
N ALA A 94 -1.16 -5.53 -9.26
CA ALA A 94 -0.42 -5.23 -10.49
C ALA A 94 0.82 -4.35 -10.23
N PHE A 95 0.79 -3.46 -9.23
CA PHE A 95 1.92 -2.62 -8.86
C PHE A 95 2.91 -3.33 -7.90
N VAL A 96 2.44 -4.26 -7.07
CA VAL A 96 3.22 -4.93 -6.01
C VAL A 96 3.62 -6.37 -6.37
N GLY A 97 2.99 -6.99 -7.38
CA GLY A 97 3.07 -8.42 -7.68
C GLY A 97 4.38 -8.92 -8.29
N ASP A 98 4.89 -9.99 -7.68
CA ASP A 98 6.02 -10.83 -8.11
C ASP A 98 5.93 -11.23 -9.59
N LYS A 99 6.92 -10.79 -10.37
CA LYS A 99 7.17 -11.30 -11.72
C LYS A 99 7.56 -12.78 -11.65
N LYS A 100 6.60 -13.68 -11.79
CA LYS A 100 6.85 -14.96 -12.47
C LYS A 100 6.20 -14.89 -13.84
N SER A 101 6.82 -14.09 -14.71
CA SER A 101 6.57 -14.18 -16.15
C SER A 101 6.92 -15.61 -16.57
N PHE A 102 5.98 -16.28 -17.22
CA PHE A 102 6.06 -17.65 -17.70
C PHE A 102 7.49 -18.09 -18.09
N ASP A 103 8.06 -18.99 -17.30
CA ASP A 103 9.42 -19.54 -17.47
C ASP A 103 9.44 -20.82 -18.32
N LYS A 104 8.28 -21.18 -18.90
CA LYS A 104 8.16 -22.38 -19.73
C LYS A 104 7.51 -22.03 -21.06
N PRO A 105 8.25 -22.10 -22.17
CA PRO A 105 7.63 -22.08 -23.49
C PRO A 105 6.76 -23.33 -23.60
N VAL A 106 5.48 -23.12 -23.96
CA VAL A 106 4.59 -24.21 -24.35
C VAL A 106 5.10 -24.73 -25.68
N LEU A 107 5.42 -26.02 -25.76
CA LEU A 107 5.72 -26.75 -26.99
C LEU A 107 4.42 -27.09 -27.73
#